data_AF-A0A0D0A2E7-F1
#
_entry.id   AF-A0A0D0A2E7-F1
#
_cell.length_a   1.000
_cell.length_b   1.000
_cell.length_c   1.000
_cell.angle_alpha   90.00
_cell.angle_beta   90.00
_cell.angle_gamma   90.00
#
_symmetry.space_group_name_H-M   'P 1'
#
loop_
_entity.id
_entity.type
_entity.pdbx_description
1 polymer ?
#
loop_
_entity_poly.entity_id
_entity_poly.type
_entity_poly.pdbx_seq_one_letter_code
_entity_poly.pdbx_strand_id
1 'polypeptide(L)' 'PPQKIHTADGSTLDAIGRGDVDIDLPLGNERTNVTLKNALYAPKMAFTLISTTRITSAGLAVLF' A
#
# COMPACT_ATOMS: atom_id res chain seq x y z
N PRO A 1 -1.99 -10.80 -15.34
CA PRO A 1 -3.02 -10.04 -16.10
C PRO A 1 -3.40 -8.78 -15.32
N PRO A 2 -3.82 -7.69 -15.97
CA PRO A 2 -4.30 -6.50 -15.27
C PRO A 2 -5.46 -6.84 -14.32
N GLN A 3 -5.45 -6.28 -13.11
CA GLN A 3 -6.50 -6.41 -12.11
C GLN A 3 -7.20 -5.07 -11.90
N LYS A 4 -8.54 -5.05 -11.98
CA LYS A 4 -9.31 -3.85 -11.66
C LYS A 4 -9.33 -3.58 -10.16
N ILE A 5 -9.07 -2.34 -9.79
CA ILE A 5 -9.20 -1.78 -8.45
C ILE A 5 -10.40 -0.82 -8.46
N HIS A 6 -11.29 -0.98 -7.49
CA HIS A 6 -12.39 -0.06 -7.27
C HIS A 6 -12.04 0.84 -6.09
N THR A 7 -12.07 2.15 -6.28
CA THR A 7 -11.72 3.13 -5.26
C THR A 7 -12.97 3.62 -4.53
N ALA A 8 -12.77 4.24 -3.37
CA ALA A 8 -13.87 4.67 -2.50
C ALA A 8 -14.74 5.78 -3.13
N ASP A 9 -14.20 6.56 -4.08
CA ASP A 9 -14.92 7.57 -4.85
C ASP A 9 -15.75 6.98 -6.00
N GLY A 10 -15.78 5.65 -6.14
CA GLY A 10 -16.51 4.95 -7.19
C GLY A 10 -15.79 4.89 -8.54
N SER A 11 -14.56 5.43 -8.64
CA SER A 11 -13.75 5.28 -9.85
C SER A 11 -13.09 3.90 -9.94
N THR A 12 -12.53 3.60 -11.13
CA THR A 12 -11.82 2.33 -11.37
C THR A 12 -10.43 2.58 -11.93
N LEU A 13 -9.48 1.79 -11.46
CA LEU A 13 -8.07 1.84 -11.84
C LEU A 13 -7.61 0.43 -12.22
N ASP A 14 -6.58 0.34 -13.07
CA ASP A 14 -5.94 -0.94 -13.40
C ASP A 14 -4.62 -1.09 -12.65
N ALA A 15 -4.47 -2.18 -11.91
CA ALA A 15 -3.18 -2.69 -11.48
C ALA A 15 -2.58 -3.54 -12.60
N ILE A 16 -1.44 -3.12 -13.13
CA ILE A 16 -0.76 -3.79 -14.25
C ILE A 16 0.39 -4.70 -13.79
N GLY A 17 0.73 -4.68 -12.51
CA GLY A 17 1.78 -5.51 -11.92
C GLY A 17 1.48 -5.91 -10.49
N ARG A 18 2.22 -6.89 -9.99
CA ARG A 18 2.18 -7.34 -8.61
C ARG A 18 3.56 -7.81 -8.17
N GLY A 19 3.99 -7.44 -6.98
CA GLY A 19 5.29 -7.84 -6.45
C GLY A 19 5.47 -7.42 -5.00
N ASP A 20 6.59 -7.82 -4.42
CA ASP A 20 7.01 -7.33 -3.11
C ASP A 20 7.72 -6.00 -3.28
N VAL A 21 7.44 -5.03 -2.40
CA VAL A 21 8.04 -3.70 -2.44
C VAL A 21 8.63 -3.38 -1.08
N ASP A 22 9.92 -3.09 -1.04
CA ASP A 22 10.59 -2.58 0.15
C ASP A 22 10.39 -1.07 0.24
N ILE A 23 9.95 -0.60 1.39
CA ILE A 23 9.76 0.82 1.68
C ILE A 23 10.40 1.17 3.01
N ASP A 24 10.95 2.38 3.08
CA ASP A 24 11.37 3.00 4.33
C ASP A 24 10.19 3.78 4.92
N LEU A 25 9.53 3.18 5.92
CA LEU A 25 8.32 3.74 6.53
C LEU A 25 8.70 4.64 7.71
N PRO A 26 8.36 5.95 7.68
CA PRO A 26 8.56 6.82 8.82
C PRO A 26 7.53 6.52 9.92
N LEU A 27 8.01 6.21 11.13
CA LEU A 27 7.20 5.96 12.33
C LEU A 27 7.60 6.97 13.42
N GLY A 28 7.12 8.21 13.29
CA GLY A 28 7.53 9.32 14.15
C GLY A 28 8.97 9.74 13.88
N ASN A 29 9.84 9.65 14.89
CA ASN A 29 11.26 9.99 14.78
C ASN A 29 12.12 8.82 14.25
N GLU A 30 11.52 7.64 14.10
CA GLU A 30 12.21 6.44 13.62
C GLU A 30 11.82 6.12 12.17
N ARG A 31 12.72 5.40 11.50
CA ARG A 31 12.54 4.88 10.15
C ARG A 31 12.65 3.37 10.19
N THR A 32 11.67 2.69 9.61
CA THR A 32 11.61 1.23 9.63
C THR A 32 11.48 0.72 8.21
N ASN A 33 12.46 -0.08 7.78
CA ASN A 33 12.36 -0.79 6.52
C ASN A 33 11.32 -1.90 6.64
N VAL A 34 10.30 -1.85 5.79
CA VAL A 34 9.22 -2.83 5.75
C VAL A 34 9.00 -3.31 4.32
N THR A 35 8.72 -4.60 4.16
CA THR A 35 8.32 -5.15 2.88
C THR A 35 6.81 -5.24 2.77
N LEU A 36 6.23 -4.52 1.81
CA LEU A 36 4.85 -4.70 1.38
C LEU A 36 4.76 -5.96 0.52
N LYS A 37 4.28 -7.06 1.12
CA LYS A 37 4.11 -8.33 0.42
C LYS A 37 2.95 -8.26 -0.56
N ASN A 38 3.15 -8.77 -1.78
CA ASN A 38 2.10 -8.87 -2.81
C ASN A 38 1.42 -7.53 -3.16
N ALA A 39 2.17 -6.43 -3.16
CA ALA A 39 1.67 -5.11 -3.51
C ALA A 39 1.24 -5.05 -5.00
N LEU A 40 0.13 -4.37 -5.27
CA LEU A 40 -0.35 -4.11 -6.62
C LEU A 40 0.31 -2.85 -7.18
N TYR A 41 0.85 -2.93 -8.39
CA TYR A 41 1.37 -1.77 -9.11
C TYR A 41 0.29 -1.18 -10.01
N ALA A 42 -0.24 -0.02 -9.60
CA ALA A 42 -1.27 0.73 -10.32
C ALA A 42 -0.75 2.14 -10.65
N PRO A 43 -0.22 2.40 -11.87
CA PRO A 43 0.45 3.66 -12.21
C PRO A 43 -0.40 4.92 -12.08
N LYS A 44 -1.74 4.78 -12.12
CA LYS A 44 -2.67 5.91 -11.96
C LYS A 44 -2.90 6.31 -10.51
N MET A 45 -2.42 5.52 -9.54
CA MET A 45 -2.46 5.88 -8.12
C MET A 45 -1.25 6.76 -7.81
N ALA A 46 -1.48 8.02 -7.45
CA ALA A 46 -0.40 8.98 -7.21
C ALA A 46 0.45 8.66 -5.97
N PHE A 47 -0.12 7.94 -5.00
CA PHE A 47 0.52 7.62 -3.72
C PHE A 47 0.38 6.13 -3.41
N THR A 48 1.33 5.59 -2.63
CA THR A 48 1.21 4.23 -2.11
C THR A 48 0.07 4.17 -1.10
N LEU A 49 -0.97 3.40 -1.42
CA LEU A 49 -2.09 3.15 -0.51
C LEU A 49 -1.79 1.89 0.31
N ILE A 50 -1.60 2.06 1.62
CA ILE A 50 -1.38 0.96 2.56
C ILE A 50 -2.66 0.76 3.37
N SER A 51 -3.15 -0.48 3.39
CA SER A 51 -4.32 -0.84 4.19
C SER A 51 -3.99 -0.76 5.69
N THR A 52 -4.80 -0.01 6.45
CA THR A 52 -4.63 0.12 7.91
C THR A 52 -4.75 -1.21 8.63
N THR A 53 -5.61 -2.13 8.17
CA THR A 53 -5.73 -3.48 8.76
C THR A 53 -4.48 -4.31 8.54
N ARG A 54 -3.75 -4.12 7.43
CA ARG A 54 -2.45 -4.75 7.21
C ARG A 54 -1.38 -4.18 8.13
N ILE A 55 -1.39 -2.86 8.36
CA ILE A 55 -0.47 -2.20 9.31
C ILE A 55 -0.69 -2.75 10.73
N THR A 56 -1.93 -2.78 11.21
CA THR A 56 -2.23 -3.26 12.57
C THR A 56 -1.98 -4.75 12.74
N SER A 57 -2.25 -5.57 11.72
CA SER A 57 -1.91 -7.01 11.74
C SER A 57 -0.40 -7.28 11.80
N ALA A 58 0.43 -6.31 11.37
CA ALA A 58 1.88 -6.38 11.48
C ALA A 58 2.41 -5.86 12.83
N GLY A 59 1.54 -5.52 13.79
CA GLY A 59 1.91 -5.01 15.11
C GLY A 59 2.25 -3.53 15.15
N LEU A 60 2.00 -2.78 14.05
CA LEU A 60 2.22 -1.34 13.98
C LEU A 60 0.93 -0.58 14.31
N ALA A 61 1.07 0.66 14.77
CA ALA A 61 -0.06 1.55 15.09
C ALA A 61 -0.31 2.58 13.98
N VAL A 62 -1.58 2.92 13.75
CA VAL A 62 -2.01 4.05 12.90
C VAL A 62 -2.64 5.08 13.82
N LEU A 63 -2.13 6.32 13.79
CA LEU A 63 -2.63 7.46 14.57
C LEU A 63 -3.23 8.48 13.59
N PHE A 64 -4.39 9.04 13.93
CA PHE A 64 -5.11 10.04 13.12
C PHE A 64 -5.11 11.39 13.83
#